data_AF-A0A174RPJ7-F1
#
_entry.id   AF-A0A174RPJ7-F1
#
_cell.length_a   1.000
_cell.length_b   1.000
_cell.length_c   1.000
_cell.angle_alpha   90.00
_cell.angle_beta   90.00
_cell.angle_gamma   90.00
#
_symmetry.space_group_name_H-M   'P 1'
#
loop_
_entity.id
_entity.type
_entity.pdbx_description
1 polymer ?
#
loop_
_entity_poly.entity_id
_entity_poly.type
_entity_poly.pdbx_seq_one_letter_code
_entity_poly.pdbx_strand_id
1 'polypeptide(L)'
;MRRNIIARTTIVVSILVLLWSNLYFFNENTKPDNNILIGVPINGVNGARTEFSEPIKEKDDSNLIQLALMNAISIDKPKIADKLPDATIMINDRDVGVSYLSVDVWFDNEKAIFSLGGIDSSTSEARYKETVGDFGEGIINCISKYQNEDSKEAREAEKKVNNISDINMEELKKYKDSYVGDNSAVINILANLPLNAYVSELSLKTDRKPYEITVNYKESPALGLDDYNNFWKDKNPNEVLEKNAALMFSLIKNTDVIEFNVDNIGEKNYRYTREELKEKYGEDFKVQ
;
A
#
# COMPACT_ATOMS: atom_id res chain seq x y z
N MET A 1 -36.88 6.20 65.93
CA MET A 1 -37.32 6.63 64.58
C MET A 1 -36.17 7.13 63.70
N ARG A 2 -35.38 8.14 64.12
CA ARG A 2 -34.24 8.70 63.35
C ARG A 2 -33.21 7.67 62.86
N ARG A 3 -32.84 6.69 63.70
CA ARG A 3 -31.82 5.68 63.37
C ARG A 3 -32.23 4.74 62.21
N ASN A 4 -33.52 4.43 62.09
CA ASN A 4 -34.07 3.63 60.99
C ASN A 4 -34.18 4.43 59.69
N ILE A 5 -34.41 5.75 59.78
CA ILE A 5 -34.44 6.64 58.62
C ILE A 5 -33.02 6.78 58.06
N ILE A 6 -32.03 7.04 58.92
CA ILE A 6 -30.61 7.14 58.51
C ILE A 6 -30.15 5.83 57.85
N ALA A 7 -30.43 4.67 58.46
CA ALA A 7 -30.06 3.38 57.86
C ALA A 7 -30.71 3.14 56.48
N ARG A 8 -31.98 3.50 56.30
CA ARG A 8 -32.67 3.40 55.00
C ARG A 8 -32.08 4.37 53.98
N THR A 9 -31.78 5.60 54.37
CA THR A 9 -31.13 6.58 53.49
C THR A 9 -29.75 6.12 53.06
N THR A 10 -28.94 5.57 53.99
CA THR A 10 -27.62 5.02 53.67
C THR A 10 -27.72 3.88 52.66
N ILE A 11 -28.66 2.95 52.83
CA ILE A 11 -28.86 1.83 51.90
C ILE A 11 -29.25 2.33 50.50
N VAL A 12 -30.18 3.29 50.41
CA VAL A 12 -30.61 3.87 49.13
C VAL A 12 -29.47 4.57 48.42
N VAL A 13 -28.65 5.34 49.15
CA VAL A 13 -27.47 6.02 48.58
C VAL A 13 -26.45 4.99 48.08
N SER A 14 -26.17 3.92 48.83
CA SER A 14 -25.27 2.86 48.38
C SER A 14 -25.76 2.16 47.12
N ILE A 15 -27.06 1.89 47.00
CA ILE A 15 -27.64 1.29 45.79
C ILE A 15 -27.49 2.23 44.60
N LEU A 16 -27.76 3.52 44.78
CA LEU A 16 -27.59 4.50 43.71
C LEU A 16 -26.13 4.61 43.27
N VAL A 17 -25.17 4.65 44.20
CA VAL A 17 -23.74 4.65 43.88
C VAL A 17 -23.35 3.39 43.10
N LEU A 18 -23.86 2.21 43.49
CA LEU A 18 -23.59 0.94 42.79
C LEU A 18 -24.20 0.88 41.39
N LEU A 19 -25.38 1.48 41.20
CA LEU A 19 -26.03 1.59 39.88
C LEU A 19 -25.26 2.55 38.98
N TRP A 20 -24.88 3.72 39.52
CA TRP A 20 -24.07 4.71 38.80
C TRP A 20 -22.69 4.17 38.47
N SER A 21 -22.04 3.46 39.39
CA SER A 21 -20.74 2.83 39.12
C SER A 21 -20.87 1.71 38.10
N ASN A 22 -21.93 0.90 38.14
CA ASN A 22 -22.19 -0.10 37.11
C ASN A 22 -22.38 0.55 35.75
N LEU A 23 -23.24 1.57 35.63
CA LEU A 23 -23.43 2.33 34.40
C LEU A 23 -22.12 2.95 33.89
N TYR A 24 -21.31 3.50 34.80
CA TYR A 24 -20.01 4.08 34.49
C TYR A 24 -19.03 3.02 33.98
N PHE A 25 -18.81 1.92 34.70
CA PHE A 25 -17.91 0.83 34.26
C PHE A 25 -18.40 0.16 32.98
N PHE A 26 -19.72 0.02 32.79
CA PHE A 26 -20.27 -0.53 31.56
C PHE A 26 -20.01 0.38 30.36
N ASN A 27 -20.05 1.70 30.55
CA ASN A 27 -19.81 2.68 29.49
C ASN A 27 -18.29 2.92 29.25
N GLU A 28 -17.47 2.92 30.29
CA GLU A 28 -16.02 3.12 30.18
C GLU A 28 -15.31 1.91 29.56
N ASN A 29 -15.68 0.67 29.96
CA ASN A 29 -15.18 -0.56 29.31
C ASN A 29 -15.66 -0.75 27.86
N THR A 30 -16.54 0.11 27.33
CA THR A 30 -16.98 0.00 25.93
C THR A 30 -16.11 0.76 24.94
N LYS A 31 -15.22 1.65 25.41
CA LYS A 31 -14.22 2.25 24.54
C LYS A 31 -13.03 1.32 24.50
N PRO A 32 -12.73 0.66 23.36
CA PRO A 32 -11.44 0.00 23.22
C PRO A 32 -10.34 1.05 23.43
N ASP A 33 -9.44 0.81 24.38
CA ASP A 33 -8.27 1.67 24.62
C ASP A 33 -7.30 1.67 23.42
N ASN A 34 -7.48 0.72 22.51
CA ASN A 34 -6.74 0.59 21.27
C ASN A 34 -7.54 1.08 20.05
N ASN A 35 -6.86 1.80 19.18
CA ASN A 35 -7.34 2.12 17.84
C ASN A 35 -7.02 0.96 16.89
N ILE A 36 -8.04 0.53 16.14
CA ILE A 36 -7.88 -0.39 15.01
C ILE A 36 -8.00 0.43 13.71
N LEU A 37 -7.02 0.29 12.82
CA LEU A 37 -6.96 1.01 11.57
C LEU A 37 -6.78 0.04 10.42
N ILE A 38 -7.42 0.33 9.29
CA ILE A 38 -7.30 -0.44 8.06
C ILE A 38 -6.43 0.33 7.08
N GLY A 39 -5.33 -0.29 6.69
CA GLY A 39 -4.35 0.20 5.76
C GLY A 39 -4.57 -0.37 4.36
N VAL A 40 -4.41 0.46 3.34
CA VAL A 40 -4.24 0.04 1.95
C VAL A 40 -2.75 0.09 1.62
N PRO A 41 -2.11 -1.07 1.38
CA PRO A 41 -0.73 -1.11 0.90
C PRO A 41 -0.66 -0.58 -0.54
N ILE A 42 0.32 0.28 -0.81
CA ILE A 42 0.52 1.04 -2.05
C ILE A 42 1.99 0.91 -2.44
N ASN A 43 2.28 0.60 -3.70
CA ASN A 43 3.63 0.48 -4.27
C ASN A 43 4.11 1.84 -4.79
N GLY A 44 4.76 2.63 -3.93
CA GLY A 44 5.33 3.89 -4.33
C GLY A 44 6.69 3.76 -5.02
N VAL A 45 7.04 4.77 -5.82
CA VAL A 45 8.38 5.01 -6.42
C VAL A 45 9.51 5.03 -5.37
N ASN A 46 9.17 5.30 -4.10
CA ASN A 46 10.09 5.34 -2.95
C ASN A 46 9.92 4.13 -2.00
N GLY A 47 9.33 3.03 -2.48
CA GLY A 47 9.04 1.83 -1.70
C GLY A 47 7.57 1.70 -1.30
N ALA A 48 7.23 0.50 -0.82
CA ALA A 48 5.89 0.19 -0.34
C ALA A 48 5.53 1.09 0.86
N ARG A 49 4.36 1.72 0.80
CA ARG A 49 3.78 2.51 1.88
C ARG A 49 2.37 2.02 2.17
N THR A 50 1.86 2.29 3.37
CA THR A 50 0.49 1.92 3.75
C THR A 50 -0.27 3.19 4.13
N GLU A 51 -1.37 3.46 3.44
CA GLU A 51 -2.28 4.55 3.79
C GLU A 51 -3.40 4.01 4.68
N PHE A 52 -3.47 4.50 5.92
CA PHE A 52 -4.40 4.03 6.94
C PHE A 52 -5.68 4.88 7.00
N SER A 53 -6.80 4.20 7.23
CA SER A 53 -8.08 4.80 7.58
C SER A 53 -8.01 5.59 8.90
N GLU A 54 -9.07 6.36 9.16
CA GLU A 54 -9.39 6.76 10.53
C GLU A 54 -9.65 5.52 11.41
N PRO A 55 -9.47 5.61 12.75
CA PRO A 55 -9.78 4.50 13.65
C PRO A 55 -11.22 4.01 13.50
N ILE A 56 -11.38 2.68 13.50
CA ILE A 56 -12.70 2.03 13.49
C ILE A 56 -13.45 2.42 14.76
N LYS A 57 -14.61 3.08 14.59
CA LYS A 57 -15.46 3.51 15.71
C LYS A 57 -16.56 2.50 16.03
N GLU A 58 -16.88 1.61 15.10
CA GLU A 58 -17.92 0.60 15.30
C GLU A 58 -17.36 -0.57 16.12
N LYS A 59 -18.05 -0.84 17.23
CA LYS A 59 -17.62 -1.85 18.21
C LYS A 59 -17.70 -3.26 17.64
N ASP A 60 -18.74 -3.57 16.86
CA ASP A 60 -18.94 -4.90 16.29
C ASP A 60 -17.85 -5.24 15.27
N ASP A 61 -17.46 -4.27 14.44
CA ASP A 61 -16.37 -4.42 13.47
C ASP A 61 -15.01 -4.59 14.16
N SER A 62 -14.74 -3.78 15.19
CA SER A 62 -13.54 -3.94 16.03
C SER A 62 -13.47 -5.31 16.69
N ASN A 63 -14.60 -5.80 17.24
CA ASN A 63 -14.68 -7.11 17.87
C ASN A 63 -14.49 -8.23 16.85
N LEU A 64 -15.09 -8.11 15.66
CA LEU A 64 -14.95 -9.07 14.59
C LEU A 64 -13.49 -9.27 14.19
N ILE A 65 -12.74 -8.17 14.01
CA ILE A 65 -11.31 -8.22 13.71
C ILE A 65 -10.53 -8.97 14.79
N GLN A 66 -10.73 -8.62 16.05
CA GLN A 66 -10.03 -9.27 17.16
C GLN A 66 -10.38 -10.77 17.24
N LEU A 67 -11.67 -11.11 17.16
CA LEU A 67 -12.14 -12.48 17.21
C LEU A 67 -11.62 -13.31 16.03
N ALA A 68 -11.63 -12.77 14.83
CA ALA A 68 -11.11 -13.47 13.66
C ALA A 68 -9.60 -13.75 13.79
N LEU A 69 -8.81 -12.79 14.26
CA LEU A 69 -7.37 -12.99 14.52
C LEU A 69 -7.12 -14.05 15.60
N MET A 70 -7.94 -14.06 16.67
CA MET A 70 -7.85 -15.05 17.75
C MET A 70 -8.24 -16.46 17.30
N ASN A 71 -9.24 -16.59 16.43
CA ASN A 71 -9.75 -17.88 15.95
C ASN A 71 -9.05 -18.40 14.69
N ALA A 72 -8.18 -17.59 14.07
CA ALA A 72 -7.46 -18.00 12.87
C ALA A 72 -6.54 -19.20 13.15
N ILE A 73 -6.50 -20.13 12.20
CA ILE A 73 -5.71 -21.36 12.27
C ILE A 73 -4.34 -21.15 11.60
N SER A 74 -3.27 -21.70 12.18
CA SER A 74 -1.92 -21.58 11.62
C SER A 74 -1.76 -22.39 10.33
N ILE A 75 -1.03 -21.82 9.38
CA ILE A 75 -0.73 -22.43 8.08
C ILE A 75 0.71 -22.15 7.65
N ASP A 76 1.22 -23.00 6.74
CA ASP A 76 2.44 -22.70 6.00
C ASP A 76 2.28 -21.44 5.14
N LYS A 77 3.39 -20.81 4.76
CA LYS A 77 3.37 -19.63 3.88
C LYS A 77 2.59 -19.95 2.59
N PRO A 78 1.44 -19.31 2.35
CA PRO A 78 0.67 -19.56 1.15
C PRO A 78 1.26 -18.77 -0.02
N LYS A 79 1.13 -19.28 -1.25
CA LYS A 79 1.64 -18.62 -2.47
C LYS A 79 1.07 -17.20 -2.68
N ILE A 80 -0.14 -16.93 -2.19
CA ILE A 80 -0.74 -15.59 -2.30
C ILE A 80 0.04 -14.54 -1.51
N ALA A 81 0.76 -14.94 -0.46
CA ALA A 81 1.61 -14.06 0.33
C ALA A 81 2.93 -13.66 -0.36
N ASP A 82 3.18 -14.12 -1.59
CA ASP A 82 4.26 -13.59 -2.45
C ASP A 82 3.85 -12.30 -3.17
N LYS A 83 2.57 -11.90 -3.07
CA LYS A 83 2.03 -10.65 -3.61
C LYS A 83 1.84 -9.63 -2.50
N LEU A 84 1.70 -8.35 -2.88
CA LEU A 84 1.30 -7.28 -1.96
C LEU A 84 -0.02 -7.63 -1.25
N PRO A 85 -0.11 -7.47 0.08
CA PRO A 85 -1.35 -7.75 0.82
C PRO A 85 -2.49 -6.86 0.36
N ASP A 86 -3.72 -7.37 0.48
CA ASP A 86 -4.94 -6.64 0.15
C ASP A 86 -5.25 -5.56 1.19
N ALA A 87 -4.82 -5.76 2.43
CA ALA A 87 -4.90 -4.76 3.49
C ALA A 87 -3.82 -4.96 4.56
N THR A 88 -3.61 -3.95 5.39
CA THR A 88 -2.87 -4.07 6.65
C THR A 88 -3.78 -3.66 7.80
N ILE A 89 -3.93 -4.49 8.83
CA ILE A 89 -4.62 -4.13 10.06
C ILE A 89 -3.56 -3.64 11.05
N MET A 90 -3.73 -2.41 11.56
CA MET A 90 -2.90 -1.89 12.65
C MET A 90 -3.74 -1.74 13.91
N ILE A 91 -3.27 -2.34 15.01
CA ILE A 91 -3.82 -2.18 16.35
C ILE A 91 -2.79 -1.41 17.17
N ASN A 92 -3.15 -0.20 17.61
CA ASN A 92 -2.23 0.68 18.32
C ASN A 92 -2.95 1.50 19.40
N ASP A 93 -2.16 2.25 20.16
CA ASP A 93 -2.61 3.35 21.01
C ASP A 93 -1.73 4.56 20.62
N ARG A 94 -2.22 5.32 19.63
CA ARG A 94 -1.51 6.52 19.17
C ARG A 94 -1.40 7.58 20.26
N ASP A 95 -2.35 7.64 21.18
CA ASP A 95 -2.38 8.70 22.21
C ASP A 95 -1.21 8.54 23.18
N VAL A 96 -0.70 7.32 23.35
CA VAL A 96 0.52 7.02 24.12
C VAL A 96 1.71 6.60 23.26
N GLY A 97 1.57 6.63 21.93
CA GLY A 97 2.64 6.36 20.97
C GLY A 97 3.06 4.88 20.85
N VAL A 98 2.18 3.94 21.18
CA VAL A 98 2.48 2.49 21.18
C VAL A 98 1.77 1.80 20.01
N SER A 99 2.49 0.95 19.27
CA SER A 99 1.90 0.01 18.30
C SER A 99 1.91 -1.39 18.88
N TYR A 100 0.76 -2.03 18.98
CA TYR A 100 0.63 -3.37 19.57
C TYR A 100 0.78 -4.46 18.53
N LEU A 101 0.20 -4.27 17.34
CA LEU A 101 0.18 -5.27 16.28
C LEU A 101 0.02 -4.63 14.90
N SER A 102 0.77 -5.14 13.94
CA SER A 102 0.55 -4.90 12.50
C SER A 102 0.40 -6.24 11.81
N VAL A 103 -0.69 -6.40 11.06
CA VAL A 103 -1.04 -7.66 10.39
C VAL A 103 -1.30 -7.39 8.92
N ASP A 104 -0.56 -8.05 8.04
CA ASP A 104 -0.88 -8.02 6.61
C ASP A 104 -1.95 -9.07 6.29
N VAL A 105 -2.89 -8.71 5.42
CA VAL A 105 -4.07 -9.51 5.11
C VAL A 105 -4.18 -9.76 3.60
N TRP A 106 -4.40 -11.01 3.21
CA TRP A 106 -4.71 -11.41 1.84
C TRP A 106 -6.10 -12.06 1.77
N PHE A 107 -6.82 -11.79 0.70
CA PHE A 107 -8.16 -12.34 0.42
C PHE A 107 -8.08 -13.46 -0.61
N ASP A 108 -8.70 -14.59 -0.31
CA ASP A 108 -8.83 -15.73 -1.20
C ASP A 108 -10.27 -16.25 -1.15
N ASN A 109 -11.14 -15.70 -2.01
CA ASN A 109 -12.59 -15.96 -1.96
C ASN A 109 -13.19 -15.58 -0.59
N GLU A 110 -13.75 -16.54 0.15
CA GLU A 110 -14.34 -16.35 1.49
C GLU A 110 -13.30 -16.55 2.62
N LYS A 111 -12.02 -16.47 2.30
CA LYS A 111 -10.91 -16.70 3.23
C LYS A 111 -10.06 -15.45 3.37
N ALA A 112 -9.73 -15.12 4.62
CA ALA A 112 -8.73 -14.12 4.94
C ALA A 112 -7.48 -14.79 5.52
N ILE A 113 -6.32 -14.41 5.00
CA ILE A 113 -5.01 -14.91 5.44
C ILE A 113 -4.26 -13.76 6.11
N PHE A 114 -3.72 -14.01 7.29
CA PHE A 114 -3.02 -13.05 8.13
C PHE A 114 -1.53 -13.39 8.21
N SER A 115 -0.65 -12.41 8.06
CA SER A 115 0.76 -12.52 8.45
C SER A 115 0.97 -11.79 9.76
N LEU A 116 1.31 -12.54 10.81
CA LEU A 116 1.60 -12.02 12.14
C LEU A 116 3.13 -11.85 12.27
N GLY A 117 3.58 -10.60 12.46
CA GLY A 117 5.00 -10.30 12.69
C GLY A 117 5.50 -11.01 13.95
N GLY A 118 6.51 -11.88 13.81
CA GLY A 118 7.06 -12.66 14.92
C GLY A 118 8.04 -11.85 15.78
N ILE A 119 7.96 -12.01 17.09
CA ILE A 119 9.03 -11.68 18.03
C ILE A 119 10.06 -12.80 17.91
N ASP A 120 11.24 -12.47 17.39
CA ASP A 120 12.41 -13.33 17.24
C ASP A 120 12.35 -14.41 16.14
N SER A 121 13.38 -14.47 15.30
CA SER A 121 13.48 -15.36 14.14
C SER A 121 13.84 -16.81 14.49
N SER A 122 13.71 -17.21 15.76
CA SER A 122 14.24 -18.47 16.30
C SER A 122 13.17 -19.53 16.61
N THR A 123 11.87 -19.21 16.52
CA THR A 123 10.78 -20.15 16.80
C THR A 123 10.11 -20.67 15.52
N SER A 124 9.81 -21.97 15.50
CA SER A 124 9.29 -22.72 14.34
C SER A 124 7.77 -22.59 14.16
N GLU A 125 7.14 -21.53 14.67
CA GLU A 125 5.70 -21.34 14.53
C GLU A 125 5.36 -20.72 13.17
N ALA A 126 4.31 -21.26 12.55
CA ALA A 126 3.77 -20.71 11.31
C ALA A 126 3.28 -19.27 11.55
N ARG A 127 3.92 -18.31 10.89
CA ARG A 127 3.61 -16.87 10.98
C ARG A 127 2.32 -16.48 10.26
N TYR A 128 1.83 -17.39 9.41
CA TYR A 128 0.63 -17.20 8.64
C TYR A 128 -0.52 -17.90 9.33
N LYS A 129 -1.65 -17.22 9.39
CA LYS A 129 -2.91 -17.79 9.85
C LYS A 129 -4.00 -17.57 8.83
N GLU A 130 -5.03 -18.40 8.84
CA GLU A 130 -6.21 -18.20 8.00
C GLU A 130 -7.51 -18.29 8.80
N THR A 131 -8.52 -17.60 8.30
CA THR A 131 -9.90 -17.74 8.76
C THR A 131 -10.82 -17.88 7.55
N VAL A 132 -11.88 -18.67 7.69
CA VAL A 132 -12.79 -19.11 6.61
C VAL A 132 -14.25 -19.01 7.05
N GLY A 133 -15.18 -19.15 6.10
CA GLY A 133 -16.62 -19.08 6.36
C GLY A 133 -17.02 -17.70 6.86
N ASP A 134 -17.98 -17.63 7.80
CA ASP A 134 -18.52 -16.38 8.33
C ASP A 134 -17.45 -15.41 8.84
N PHE A 135 -16.37 -15.91 9.44
CA PHE A 135 -15.26 -15.07 9.89
C PHE A 135 -14.42 -14.56 8.72
N GLY A 136 -14.17 -15.37 7.69
CA GLY A 136 -13.43 -14.95 6.50
C GLY A 136 -14.20 -13.89 5.72
N GLU A 137 -15.47 -14.17 5.40
CA GLU A 137 -16.35 -13.22 4.72
C GLU A 137 -16.55 -11.94 5.55
N GLY A 138 -16.81 -12.09 6.85
CA GLY A 138 -16.98 -10.96 7.77
C GLY A 138 -15.77 -10.03 7.78
N ILE A 139 -14.55 -10.59 7.81
CA ILE A 139 -13.32 -9.80 7.79
C ILE A 139 -13.13 -9.08 6.46
N ILE A 140 -13.37 -9.75 5.33
CA ILE A 140 -13.24 -9.16 4.01
C ILE A 140 -14.21 -7.97 3.89
N ASN A 141 -15.46 -8.14 4.30
CA ASN A 141 -16.47 -7.09 4.29
C ASN A 141 -16.11 -5.93 5.21
N CYS A 142 -15.67 -6.24 6.44
CA CYS A 142 -15.24 -5.24 7.41
C CYS A 142 -14.05 -4.42 6.89
N ILE A 143 -13.02 -5.06 6.34
CA ILE A 143 -11.86 -4.36 5.79
C ILE A 143 -12.27 -3.49 4.61
N SER A 144 -13.05 -4.05 3.67
CA SER A 144 -13.49 -3.34 2.46
C SER A 144 -14.29 -2.07 2.78
N LYS A 145 -15.04 -2.08 3.89
CA LYS A 145 -15.82 -0.94 4.41
C LYS A 145 -14.94 0.24 4.87
N TYR A 146 -13.74 -0.02 5.37
CA TYR A 146 -12.87 1.00 5.98
C TYR A 146 -11.67 1.41 5.11
N GLN A 147 -11.39 0.67 4.04
CA GLN A 147 -10.39 1.08 3.06
C GLN A 147 -10.84 2.38 2.37
N ASN A 148 -10.00 3.41 2.43
CA ASN A 148 -10.25 4.69 1.77
C ASN A 148 -10.31 4.50 0.25
N GLU A 149 -11.36 5.02 -0.40
CA GLU A 149 -11.53 4.98 -1.86
C GLU A 149 -10.39 5.68 -2.60
N ASP A 150 -9.87 6.82 -2.12
CA ASP A 150 -8.71 7.48 -2.71
C ASP A 150 -7.46 6.58 -2.67
N SER A 151 -7.31 5.81 -1.59
CA SER A 151 -6.20 4.86 -1.44
C SER A 151 -6.39 3.59 -2.27
N LYS A 152 -7.64 3.15 -2.50
CA LYS A 152 -7.96 2.10 -3.46
C LYS A 152 -7.69 2.55 -4.88
N GLU A 153 -8.13 3.75 -5.26
CA GLU A 153 -7.84 4.38 -6.54
C GLU A 153 -6.33 4.54 -6.74
N ALA A 154 -5.57 4.95 -5.72
CA ALA A 154 -4.11 5.01 -5.78
C ALA A 154 -3.48 3.63 -6.02
N ARG A 155 -3.95 2.60 -5.29
CA ARG A 155 -3.49 1.21 -5.48
C ARG A 155 -3.86 0.67 -6.88
N GLU A 156 -5.02 1.05 -7.41
CA GLU A 156 -5.47 0.69 -8.77
C GLU A 156 -4.74 1.49 -9.86
N ALA A 157 -4.40 2.75 -9.62
CA ALA A 157 -3.59 3.58 -10.51
C ALA A 157 -2.13 3.09 -10.57
N GLU A 158 -1.65 2.50 -9.49
CA GLU A 158 -0.36 1.81 -9.42
C GLU A 158 -0.41 0.37 -9.94
N LYS A 159 -1.51 -0.04 -10.58
CA LYS A 159 -1.61 -1.33 -11.26
C LYS A 159 -0.41 -1.50 -12.17
N LYS A 160 0.21 -2.68 -12.06
CA LYS A 160 1.38 -3.06 -12.84
C LYS A 160 1.10 -2.88 -14.33
N VAL A 161 1.76 -1.91 -14.96
CA VAL A 161 1.72 -1.73 -16.40
C VAL A 161 2.75 -2.68 -16.98
N ASN A 162 2.27 -3.74 -17.63
CA ASN A 162 3.16 -4.77 -18.17
C ASN A 162 3.56 -4.48 -19.61
N ASN A 163 2.65 -3.89 -20.39
CA ASN A 163 2.83 -3.64 -21.81
C ASN A 163 2.37 -2.23 -22.18
N ILE A 164 2.82 -1.76 -23.35
CA ILE A 164 2.43 -0.45 -23.89
C ILE A 164 0.91 -0.35 -24.13
N SER A 165 0.25 -1.47 -24.44
CA SER A 165 -1.22 -1.53 -24.59
C SER A 165 -1.98 -1.24 -23.30
N ASP A 166 -1.32 -1.39 -22.16
CA ASP A 166 -1.94 -1.23 -20.83
C ASP A 166 -1.80 0.21 -20.33
N ILE A 167 -1.10 1.07 -21.08
CA ILE A 167 -0.89 2.48 -20.75
C ILE A 167 -2.21 3.24 -20.87
N ASN A 168 -2.56 3.96 -19.80
CA ASN A 168 -3.66 4.91 -19.82
C ASN A 168 -3.22 6.23 -20.49
N MET A 169 -3.40 6.33 -21.80
CA MET A 169 -3.00 7.53 -22.56
C MET A 169 -3.78 8.79 -22.17
N GLU A 170 -5.02 8.67 -21.70
CA GLU A 170 -5.80 9.83 -21.23
C GLU A 170 -5.22 10.41 -19.93
N GLU A 171 -4.66 9.55 -19.06
CA GLU A 171 -3.96 10.00 -17.85
C GLU A 171 -2.64 10.70 -18.21
N LEU A 172 -1.86 10.11 -19.13
CA LEU A 172 -0.57 10.67 -19.53
C LEU A 172 -0.66 12.03 -20.22
N LYS A 173 -1.72 12.26 -21.00
CA LYS A 173 -1.96 13.56 -21.67
C LYS A 173 -2.04 14.73 -20.70
N LYS A 174 -2.44 14.50 -19.44
CA LYS A 174 -2.50 15.55 -18.41
C LYS A 174 -1.13 16.14 -18.08
N TYR A 175 -0.06 15.37 -18.31
CA TYR A 175 1.33 15.78 -18.05
C TYR A 175 2.06 16.26 -19.30
N LYS A 176 1.34 16.44 -20.42
CA LYS A 176 1.90 17.06 -21.61
C LYS A 176 2.49 18.42 -21.24
N ASP A 177 3.62 18.75 -21.85
CA ASP A 177 4.31 20.02 -21.68
C ASP A 177 4.99 20.23 -20.32
N SER A 178 5.14 19.18 -19.51
CA SER A 178 5.86 19.20 -18.24
C SER A 178 7.35 19.50 -18.40
N TYR A 179 8.03 19.78 -17.29
CA TYR A 179 9.47 20.03 -17.23
C TYR A 179 10.15 19.02 -16.31
N VAL A 180 11.44 18.75 -16.53
CA VAL A 180 12.22 17.81 -15.70
C VAL A 180 12.23 18.17 -14.21
N GLY A 181 12.04 19.45 -13.86
CA GLY A 181 11.95 19.91 -12.47
C GLY A 181 10.59 19.67 -11.81
N ASP A 182 9.57 19.29 -12.58
CA ASP A 182 8.26 18.91 -12.06
C ASP A 182 8.32 17.44 -11.58
N ASN A 183 8.87 17.24 -10.40
CA ASN A 183 9.06 15.91 -9.83
C ASN A 183 7.73 15.12 -9.78
N SER A 184 6.64 15.79 -9.42
CA SER A 184 5.31 15.18 -9.36
C SER A 184 4.85 14.70 -10.73
N ALA A 185 5.01 15.51 -11.78
CA ALA A 185 4.69 15.09 -13.14
C ALA A 185 5.56 13.91 -13.60
N VAL A 186 6.88 13.93 -13.35
CA VAL A 186 7.79 12.84 -13.76
C VAL A 186 7.41 11.52 -13.08
N ILE A 187 7.12 11.56 -11.78
CA ILE A 187 6.67 10.39 -11.02
C ILE A 187 5.36 9.82 -11.60
N ASN A 188 4.38 10.68 -11.86
CA ASN A 188 3.08 10.24 -12.36
C ASN A 188 3.14 9.71 -13.80
N ILE A 189 4.04 10.26 -14.63
CA ILE A 189 4.34 9.69 -15.94
C ILE A 189 4.87 8.26 -15.75
N LEU A 190 5.93 8.08 -14.94
CA LEU A 190 6.53 6.77 -14.69
C LEU A 190 5.53 5.75 -14.13
N ALA A 191 4.62 6.18 -13.26
CA ALA A 191 3.56 5.34 -12.70
C ALA A 191 2.64 4.73 -13.77
N ASN A 192 2.55 5.34 -14.95
CA ASN A 192 1.73 4.89 -16.07
C ASN A 192 2.53 4.16 -17.16
N LEU A 193 3.85 3.99 -17.01
CA LEU A 193 4.70 3.31 -17.99
C LEU A 193 4.99 1.85 -17.60
N PRO A 194 5.29 0.98 -18.59
CA PRO A 194 5.87 -0.32 -18.32
C PRO A 194 7.02 -0.25 -17.31
N LEU A 195 7.04 -1.20 -16.36
CA LEU A 195 7.98 -1.26 -15.22
C LEU A 195 7.68 -0.32 -14.05
N ASN A 196 6.54 0.37 -14.04
CA ASN A 196 6.13 1.25 -12.93
C ASN A 196 6.34 0.59 -11.54
N ALA A 197 5.95 -0.68 -11.40
CA ALA A 197 6.01 -1.43 -10.15
C ALA A 197 7.43 -1.77 -9.65
N TYR A 198 8.47 -1.52 -10.46
CA TYR A 198 9.87 -1.84 -10.14
C TYR A 198 10.75 -0.60 -10.04
N VAL A 199 10.18 0.61 -10.18
CA VAL A 199 10.93 1.85 -9.96
C VAL A 199 11.34 1.89 -8.49
N SER A 200 12.64 2.00 -8.25
CA SER A 200 13.22 1.98 -6.90
C SER A 200 13.81 3.31 -6.46
N GLU A 201 14.23 4.13 -7.42
CA GLU A 201 14.76 5.47 -7.19
C GLU A 201 14.62 6.30 -8.47
N LEU A 202 14.38 7.59 -8.29
CA LEU A 202 14.31 8.59 -9.34
C LEU A 202 15.24 9.76 -9.00
N SER A 203 16.11 10.13 -9.94
CA SER A 203 17.00 11.28 -9.80
C SER A 203 16.81 12.24 -10.96
N LEU A 204 16.75 13.54 -10.65
CA LEU A 204 16.46 14.61 -11.60
C LEU A 204 17.60 15.62 -11.57
N LYS A 205 18.34 15.72 -12.66
CA LYS A 205 19.40 16.72 -12.83
C LYS A 205 18.81 17.95 -13.52
N THR A 206 18.59 19.00 -12.74
CA THR A 206 17.86 20.21 -13.15
C THR A 206 18.66 21.50 -12.98
N ASP A 207 19.86 21.40 -12.41
CA ASP A 207 20.74 22.53 -12.09
C ASP A 207 21.38 23.16 -13.34
N ARG A 208 21.75 22.32 -14.32
CA ARG A 208 22.35 22.76 -15.59
C ARG A 208 22.17 21.71 -16.67
N LYS A 209 22.26 22.15 -17.93
CA LYS A 209 22.25 21.25 -19.08
C LYS A 209 23.49 20.31 -19.12
N PRO A 210 23.35 19.11 -19.70
CA PRO A 210 22.09 18.50 -20.14
C PRO A 210 21.17 18.21 -18.94
N TYR A 211 19.87 18.42 -19.10
CA TYR A 211 18.84 18.07 -18.13
C TYR A 211 18.55 16.58 -18.23
N GLU A 212 18.64 15.87 -17.10
CA GLU A 212 18.67 14.41 -17.10
C GLU A 212 17.66 13.82 -16.11
N ILE A 213 17.05 12.70 -16.51
CA ILE A 213 16.25 11.84 -15.64
C ILE A 213 16.98 10.50 -15.53
N THR A 214 17.25 10.06 -14.32
CA THR A 214 17.78 8.72 -14.05
C THR A 214 16.76 7.94 -13.25
N VAL A 215 16.37 6.77 -13.75
CA VAL A 215 15.42 5.86 -13.10
C VAL A 215 16.13 4.55 -12.80
N ASN A 216 16.11 4.14 -11.54
CA ASN A 216 16.72 2.88 -11.12
C ASN A 216 15.62 1.82 -10.92
N TYR A 217 15.74 0.70 -11.61
CA TYR A 217 14.85 -0.45 -11.50
C TYR A 217 15.54 -1.60 -10.77
N LYS A 218 14.80 -2.22 -9.84
CA LYS A 218 15.22 -3.46 -9.16
C LYS A 218 13.99 -4.27 -8.77
N GLU A 219 14.21 -5.45 -8.20
CA GLU A 219 13.14 -6.26 -7.63
C GLU A 219 12.28 -5.42 -6.66
N SER A 220 10.96 -5.51 -6.82
CA SER A 220 10.04 -4.91 -5.87
C SER A 220 9.91 -5.83 -4.66
N PRO A 221 10.12 -5.35 -3.42
CA PRO A 221 9.90 -6.16 -2.23
C PRO A 221 8.49 -6.77 -2.17
N ALA A 222 7.52 -6.12 -2.80
CA ALA A 222 6.12 -6.54 -2.81
C ALA A 222 5.78 -7.61 -3.87
N LEU A 223 6.60 -7.75 -4.92
CA LEU A 223 6.37 -8.69 -6.02
C LEU A 223 7.42 -9.81 -6.07
N GLY A 224 8.58 -9.58 -5.45
CA GLY A 224 9.69 -10.51 -5.41
C GLY A 224 10.51 -10.57 -6.70
N LEU A 225 11.66 -11.24 -6.59
CA LEU A 225 12.62 -11.41 -7.68
C LEU A 225 12.05 -12.20 -8.86
N ASP A 226 11.23 -13.23 -8.60
CA ASP A 226 10.67 -14.07 -9.66
C ASP A 226 9.73 -13.27 -10.58
N ASP A 227 8.88 -12.42 -10.02
CA ASP A 227 7.98 -11.57 -10.80
C ASP A 227 8.76 -10.56 -11.66
N TYR A 228 9.81 -9.97 -11.09
CA TYR A 228 10.72 -9.07 -11.81
C TYR A 228 11.43 -9.79 -12.97
N ASN A 229 12.02 -10.96 -12.73
CA ASN A 229 12.67 -11.77 -13.77
C ASN A 229 11.68 -12.22 -14.85
N ASN A 230 10.46 -12.60 -14.46
CA ASN A 230 9.42 -13.02 -15.39
C ASN A 230 8.94 -11.88 -16.29
N PHE A 231 8.92 -10.62 -15.83
CA PHE A 231 8.62 -9.48 -16.69
C PHE A 231 9.56 -9.42 -17.90
N TRP A 232 10.85 -9.71 -17.67
CA TRP A 232 11.90 -9.60 -18.68
C TRP A 232 12.08 -10.83 -19.55
N LYS A 233 11.58 -11.99 -19.12
CA LYS A 233 11.83 -13.30 -19.73
C LYS A 233 11.70 -13.33 -21.26
N ASP A 234 10.68 -12.65 -21.79
CA ASP A 234 10.36 -12.64 -23.22
C ASP A 234 10.46 -11.23 -23.84
N LYS A 235 11.14 -10.28 -23.16
CA LYS A 235 11.25 -8.89 -23.59
C LYS A 235 12.70 -8.49 -23.83
N ASN A 236 12.93 -7.67 -24.85
CA ASN A 236 14.21 -6.98 -25.02
C ASN A 236 14.20 -5.70 -24.17
N PRO A 237 15.11 -5.56 -23.18
CA PRO A 237 15.13 -4.37 -22.33
C PRO A 237 15.30 -3.07 -23.12
N ASN A 238 16.15 -3.07 -24.15
CA ASN A 238 16.36 -1.89 -24.97
C ASN A 238 15.06 -1.46 -25.68
N GLU A 239 14.24 -2.41 -26.15
CA GLU A 239 12.98 -2.08 -26.81
C GLU A 239 11.96 -1.46 -25.84
N VAL A 240 11.79 -2.05 -24.65
CA VAL A 240 10.84 -1.56 -23.65
C VAL A 240 11.25 -0.18 -23.15
N LEU A 241 12.52 -0.01 -22.81
CA LEU A 241 13.04 1.22 -22.20
C LEU A 241 13.15 2.35 -23.22
N GLU A 242 13.48 2.06 -24.48
CA GLU A 242 13.45 3.06 -25.56
C GLU A 242 12.04 3.61 -25.75
N LYS A 243 11.01 2.75 -25.75
CA LYS A 243 9.59 3.14 -25.81
C LYS A 243 9.12 3.94 -24.59
N ASN A 244 9.68 3.66 -23.41
CA ASN A 244 9.44 4.49 -22.23
C ASN A 244 10.11 5.88 -22.35
N ALA A 245 11.40 5.94 -22.69
CA ALA A 245 12.13 7.20 -22.87
C ALA A 245 11.47 8.08 -23.94
N ALA A 246 11.12 7.47 -25.06
CA ALA A 246 10.27 8.02 -26.09
C ALA A 246 9.05 8.76 -25.50
N LEU A 247 8.17 8.04 -24.80
CA LEU A 247 6.94 8.61 -24.26
C LEU A 247 7.24 9.70 -23.23
N MET A 248 8.27 9.55 -22.39
CA MET A 248 8.70 10.59 -21.47
C MET A 248 9.20 11.86 -22.19
N PHE A 249 10.01 11.73 -23.25
CA PHE A 249 10.47 12.88 -24.04
C PHE A 249 9.32 13.60 -24.74
N SER A 250 8.25 12.89 -25.09
CA SER A 250 7.05 13.48 -25.68
C SER A 250 6.31 14.41 -24.73
N LEU A 251 6.29 14.07 -23.44
CA LEU A 251 5.52 14.74 -22.40
C LEU A 251 6.35 15.81 -21.69
N ILE A 252 7.64 15.55 -21.47
CA ILE A 252 8.54 16.41 -20.72
C ILE A 252 9.40 17.20 -21.70
N LYS A 253 9.21 18.51 -21.80
CA LYS A 253 9.76 19.34 -22.90
C LYS A 253 11.27 19.52 -22.89
N ASN A 254 11.84 19.72 -21.71
CA ASN A 254 13.23 20.19 -21.58
C ASN A 254 14.22 19.09 -21.21
N THR A 255 13.78 17.83 -21.04
CA THR A 255 14.71 16.71 -20.79
C THR A 255 15.56 16.47 -22.02
N ASP A 256 16.89 16.50 -21.84
CA ASP A 256 17.85 16.23 -22.91
C ASP A 256 18.23 14.72 -22.92
N VAL A 257 18.32 14.09 -21.73
CA VAL A 257 18.70 12.67 -21.60
C VAL A 257 17.86 11.91 -20.58
N ILE A 258 17.53 10.65 -20.88
CA ILE A 258 16.90 9.72 -19.96
C ILE A 258 17.78 8.49 -19.84
N GLU A 259 18.05 8.08 -18.61
CA GLU A 259 18.87 6.94 -18.27
C GLU A 259 18.09 5.98 -17.37
N PHE A 260 18.10 4.71 -17.73
CA PHE A 260 17.50 3.64 -16.94
C PHE A 260 18.60 2.70 -16.46
N ASN A 261 18.75 2.58 -15.14
CA ASN A 261 19.60 1.54 -14.56
C ASN A 261 18.74 0.35 -14.20
N VAL A 262 19.09 -0.84 -14.69
CA VAL A 262 18.31 -2.06 -14.48
C VAL A 262 19.19 -3.08 -13.76
N ASP A 263 18.82 -3.41 -12.53
CA ASP A 263 19.57 -4.40 -11.76
C ASP A 263 19.32 -5.82 -12.30
N ASN A 264 20.39 -6.61 -12.38
CA ASN A 264 20.41 -8.05 -12.70
C ASN A 264 19.77 -8.46 -14.04
N ILE A 265 19.52 -7.53 -14.96
CA ILE A 265 18.91 -7.81 -16.27
C ILE A 265 19.69 -7.10 -17.37
N GLY A 266 20.17 -7.85 -18.36
CA GLY A 266 20.80 -7.29 -19.55
C GLY A 266 22.00 -6.38 -19.26
N GLU A 267 22.02 -5.21 -19.89
CA GLU A 267 22.98 -4.15 -19.60
C GLU A 267 22.56 -3.41 -18.33
N LYS A 268 23.53 -3.00 -17.53
CA LYS A 268 23.23 -2.28 -16.29
C LYS A 268 22.57 -0.92 -16.54
N ASN A 269 22.85 -0.30 -17.68
CA ASN A 269 22.51 1.09 -17.96
C ASN A 269 22.05 1.24 -19.42
N TYR A 270 20.85 1.78 -19.60
CA TYR A 270 20.27 2.11 -20.89
C TYR A 270 20.06 3.62 -20.98
N ARG A 271 20.79 4.27 -21.87
CA ARG A 271 20.79 5.72 -22.01
C ARG A 271 20.25 6.12 -23.37
N TYR A 272 19.29 7.05 -23.38
CA TYR A 272 18.64 7.56 -24.58
C TYR A 272 18.71 9.08 -24.59
N THR A 273 19.16 9.66 -25.69
CA THR A 273 19.08 11.10 -25.91
C THR A 273 17.82 11.46 -26.69
N ARG A 274 17.33 12.68 -26.48
CA ARG A 274 16.21 13.20 -27.26
C ARG A 274 16.53 13.24 -28.75
N GLU A 275 17.76 13.60 -29.09
CA GLU A 275 18.24 13.73 -30.47
C GLU A 275 18.17 12.39 -31.21
N GLU A 276 18.68 11.31 -30.60
CA GLU A 276 18.66 9.96 -31.19
C GLU A 276 17.22 9.48 -31.46
N LEU A 277 16.30 9.69 -30.50
CA LEU A 277 14.92 9.23 -30.66
C LEU A 277 14.12 10.12 -31.63
N LYS A 278 14.44 11.42 -31.73
CA LYS A 278 13.89 12.28 -32.78
C LYS A 278 14.33 11.83 -34.17
N GLU A 279 15.58 11.43 -34.35
CA GLU A 279 16.08 10.93 -35.63
C GLU A 279 15.37 9.62 -36.01
N LYS A 280 15.14 8.73 -35.04
CA LYS A 280 14.51 7.43 -35.26
C LYS A 280 13.00 7.51 -35.56
N TYR A 281 12.27 8.38 -34.86
CA TYR A 281 10.80 8.41 -34.90
C TYR A 281 10.20 9.67 -35.56
N GLY A 282 11.02 10.68 -35.88
CA GLY A 282 10.59 11.94 -36.47
C GLY A 282 10.21 13.04 -35.45
N GLU A 283 9.83 14.22 -35.95
CA GLU A 283 9.49 15.37 -35.09
C GLU A 283 8.16 15.21 -34.32
N ASP A 284 7.29 14.28 -34.74
CA ASP A 284 5.98 13.96 -34.15
C ASP A 284 6.07 13.02 -32.93
N PHE A 285 7.16 13.13 -32.17
CA PHE A 285 7.28 12.42 -30.89
C PHE A 285 6.18 12.81 -29.89
N LYS A 286 5.51 13.96 -30.07
CA LYS A 286 4.55 14.50 -29.11
C LYS A 286 3.25 13.69 -29.11
N VAL A 287 2.79 13.27 -27.92
CA VAL A 287 1.41 12.80 -27.75
C VAL A 287 0.48 13.91 -28.22
N GLN A 288 -0.33 13.64 -29.26
CA GLN A 288 -1.33 14.57 -29.78
C GLN A 288 -2.42 14.82 -28.73
#